data_AF-A0A7Z2T6D9-F1
#
_entry.id   AF-A0A7Z2T6D9-F1
#
_cell.length_a   1.000
_cell.length_b   1.000
_cell.length_c   1.000
_cell.angle_alpha   90.00
_cell.angle_beta   90.00
_cell.angle_gamma   90.00
#
_symmetry.space_group_name_H-M   'P 1'
#
loop_
_entity.id
_entity.type
_entity.pdbx_description
1 polymer ?
#
loop_
_entity_poly.entity_id
_entity_poly.type
_entity_poly.pdbx_seq_one_letter_code
_entity_poly.pdbx_strand_id
1 'polypeptide(L)'
;MVVISTETNAKPCKSCGAPGVTASDFDDLFSSDSFGWAGSVGVHWNVFDGGRSEALVEMNEARFEAAALNYQLVVDSAIKEVDTTLFAYGRSQENQVQIDKAVFAAQNAVSKAQSLYKAGLIDYLSVLDAQRQERLLRDRQIAARLQSAQATVAVQKAIGGN
;
A
#
# COMPACT_ATOMS: atom_id res chain seq x y z
N MET A 1 -0.83 17.76 3.84
CA MET A 1 -1.72 18.86 3.39
C MET A 1 -1.07 19.48 2.17
N VAL A 2 -1.42 18.99 0.98
CA VAL A 2 -0.88 19.49 -0.29
C VAL A 2 -1.90 20.47 -0.84
N VAL A 3 -1.62 21.77 -0.74
CA VAL A 3 -2.46 22.80 -1.36
C VAL A 3 -2.10 22.83 -2.83
N ILE A 4 -2.91 22.16 -3.65
CA ILE A 4 -2.87 22.31 -5.11
C ILE A 4 -3.53 23.66 -5.42
N SER A 5 -2.71 24.65 -5.75
CA SER A 5 -3.17 25.87 -6.40
C SER A 5 -2.08 26.34 -7.35
N THR A 6 -2.14 25.86 -8.60
CA THR A 6 -1.41 26.44 -9.72
C THR A 6 -2.30 26.43 -10.95
N GLU A 7 -3.35 27.24 -10.89
CA GLU A 7 -4.05 27.73 -12.07
C GLU A 7 -4.21 29.25 -11.97
N THR A 8 -3.11 29.96 -12.14
CA THR A 8 -3.13 31.41 -12.41
C THR A 8 -2.24 31.72 -13.60
N ASN A 9 -2.50 31.03 -14.72
CA ASN A 9 -2.10 31.53 -16.01
C ASN A 9 -2.93 32.79 -16.32
N ALA A 10 -2.27 33.95 -16.30
CA ALA A 10 -2.69 35.20 -16.94
C ALA A 10 -4.10 35.77 -16.62
N LYS A 11 -4.65 35.57 -15.42
CA LYS A 11 -5.82 36.35 -14.98
C LYS A 11 -5.37 37.54 -14.14
N PRO A 12 -5.71 38.80 -14.51
CA PRO A 12 -5.40 39.95 -13.67
C PRO A 12 -6.05 39.73 -12.30
N CYS A 13 -5.30 39.92 -11.22
CA CYS A 13 -5.90 40.00 -9.90
C CYS A 13 -6.85 41.21 -9.91
N LYS A 14 -8.16 40.96 -10.05
CA LYS A 14 -9.16 42.01 -10.32
C LYS A 14 -9.40 42.96 -9.14
N SER A 15 -8.89 42.66 -7.96
CA SER A 15 -8.86 43.60 -6.83
C SER A 15 -7.92 43.10 -5.73
N CYS A 16 -6.83 43.84 -5.48
CA CYS A 16 -6.12 43.77 -4.20
C CYS A 16 -6.47 45.04 -3.43
N GLY A 17 -7.46 44.94 -2.54
CA GLY A 17 -7.81 45.99 -1.58
C GLY A 17 -7.75 45.43 -0.17
N ALA A 18 -7.14 46.17 0.75
CA ALA A 18 -7.06 45.81 2.17
C ALA A 18 -7.69 46.94 3.01
N PRO A 19 -8.51 46.63 4.02
CA PRO A 19 -9.00 47.64 4.96
C PRO A 19 -7.82 48.20 5.78
N GLY A 20 -7.79 49.52 5.98
CA GLY A 20 -6.71 50.18 6.71
C GLY A 20 -7.21 51.45 7.39
N VAL A 21 -6.67 51.74 8.57
CA VAL A 21 -6.97 52.98 9.29
C VAL A 21 -5.92 54.03 8.94
N THR A 22 -6.37 55.25 8.64
CA THR A 22 -5.47 56.38 8.34
C THR A 22 -5.92 57.59 9.17
N ALA A 23 -5.05 58.10 10.04
CA ALA A 23 -5.33 59.26 10.89
C ALA A 23 -4.09 60.18 10.98
N SER A 24 -4.31 61.48 11.12
CA SER A 24 -3.24 62.49 11.29
C SER A 24 -2.76 62.64 12.73
N ASP A 25 -3.56 62.22 13.71
CA ASP A 25 -3.29 62.28 15.15
C ASP A 25 -3.68 60.96 15.83
N PHE A 26 -3.06 60.64 16.98
CA PHE A 26 -3.19 59.34 17.66
C PHE A 26 -4.58 59.07 18.27
N ASP A 27 -5.31 60.11 18.71
CA ASP A 27 -6.65 59.96 19.31
C ASP A 27 -7.72 59.57 18.28
N ASP A 28 -7.52 59.93 17.01
CA ASP A 28 -8.47 59.64 15.94
C ASP A 28 -8.36 58.21 15.41
N LEU A 29 -7.29 57.46 15.70
CA LEU A 29 -7.11 56.07 15.24
C LEU A 29 -8.17 55.07 15.75
N PHE A 30 -8.86 55.41 16.84
CA PHE A 30 -9.89 54.56 17.46
C PHE A 30 -11.31 55.11 17.29
N SER A 31 -11.48 56.24 16.59
CA SER A 31 -12.79 56.81 16.26
C SER A 31 -13.38 56.10 15.03
N SER A 32 -14.71 56.05 14.92
CA SER A 32 -15.40 55.40 13.79
C SER A 32 -15.06 56.03 12.43
N ASP A 33 -14.60 57.28 12.43
CA ASP A 33 -14.30 58.07 11.23
C ASP A 33 -12.89 57.80 10.66
N SER A 34 -12.04 57.06 11.37
CA SER A 34 -10.71 56.65 10.90
C SER A 34 -10.71 55.40 10.01
N PHE A 35 -11.87 54.76 9.85
CA PHE A 35 -12.05 53.58 9.02
C PHE A 35 -12.07 53.97 7.53
N GLY A 36 -10.90 53.90 6.91
CA GLY A 36 -10.73 54.08 5.46
C GLY A 36 -10.77 52.75 4.71
N TRP A 37 -11.24 52.78 3.47
CA TRP A 37 -11.04 51.68 2.53
C TRP A 37 -10.15 52.18 1.39
N ALA A 38 -9.01 51.52 1.18
CA ALA A 38 -8.13 51.82 0.06
C ALA A 38 -8.25 50.68 -0.96
N GLY A 39 -8.84 50.98 -2.12
CA GLY A 39 -8.91 50.07 -3.26
C GLY A 39 -7.88 50.44 -4.31
N SER A 40 -6.95 49.54 -4.62
CA SER A 40 -6.05 49.69 -5.76
C SER A 40 -6.45 48.69 -6.86
N VAL A 41 -6.62 49.19 -8.10
CA VAL A 41 -6.85 48.35 -9.28
C VAL A 41 -5.55 48.33 -10.07
N GLY A 42 -4.73 47.31 -9.84
CA GLY A 42 -3.51 47.06 -10.60
C GLY A 42 -3.75 46.00 -11.67
N VAL A 43 -3.57 46.35 -12.94
CA VAL A 43 -3.53 45.36 -14.03
C VAL A 43 -2.06 45.02 -14.29
N HIS A 44 -1.61 43.89 -13.77
CA HIS A 44 -0.28 43.38 -14.05
C HIS A 44 -0.32 42.47 -15.29
N TRP A 45 0.33 42.90 -16.37
CA TRP A 45 0.54 42.10 -17.57
C TRP A 45 2.05 41.99 -17.83
N ASN A 46 2.57 40.77 -17.86
CA ASN A 46 3.95 40.53 -18.26
C ASN A 46 4.00 40.63 -19.80
N VAL A 47 4.45 41.79 -20.31
CA VAL A 47 4.61 42.03 -21.77
C VAL A 47 5.84 41.29 -22.32
N PHE A 48 6.81 40.96 -21.47
CA PHE A 48 8.05 40.24 -21.82
C PHE A 48 8.50 39.36 -20.64
N ASP A 49 8.15 38.07 -20.66
CA ASP A 49 8.50 37.11 -19.59
C ASP A 49 9.57 36.08 -20.03
N GLY A 50 10.18 36.27 -21.20
CA GLY A 50 11.30 35.46 -21.70
C GLY A 50 11.02 33.95 -21.79
N GLY A 51 9.75 33.53 -21.93
CA GLY A 51 9.34 32.13 -21.92
C GLY A 51 9.09 31.51 -20.54
N ARG A 52 9.27 32.26 -19.44
CA ARG A 52 9.07 31.76 -18.07
C ARG A 52 7.67 31.21 -17.82
N SER A 53 6.63 31.89 -18.31
CA SER A 53 5.25 31.43 -18.11
C SER A 53 4.98 30.11 -18.84
N GLU A 54 5.52 29.95 -20.05
CA GLU A 54 5.43 28.73 -20.84
C GLU A 54 6.18 27.58 -20.17
N ALA A 55 7.42 27.81 -19.73
CA ALA A 55 8.19 26.84 -18.96
C ALA A 55 7.50 26.42 -17.64
N LEU A 56 6.77 27.34 -16.98
CA LEU A 56 5.97 27.02 -15.80
C LEU A 56 4.75 26.16 -16.14
N VAL A 57 4.09 26.40 -17.27
CA VAL A 57 2.99 25.55 -17.76
C VAL A 57 3.53 24.16 -18.08
N GLU A 58 4.61 24.06 -18.85
CA GLU A 58 5.27 22.79 -19.19
C GLU A 58 5.69 22.02 -17.93
N MET A 59 6.27 22.69 -16.93
CA MET A 59 6.63 22.08 -15.65
C MET A 59 5.39 21.53 -14.92
N ASN A 60 4.28 22.26 -14.93
CA ASN A 60 3.05 21.83 -14.26
C ASN A 60 2.36 20.69 -15.02
N GLU A 61 2.40 20.71 -16.35
CA GLU A 61 1.87 19.63 -17.19
C GLU A 61 2.68 18.34 -17.00
N ALA A 62 4.02 18.43 -16.99
CA ALA A 62 4.88 17.30 -16.65
C ALA A 62 4.62 16.75 -15.24
N ARG A 63 4.33 17.63 -14.26
CA ARG A 63 3.93 17.19 -12.90
C ARG A 63 2.59 16.49 -12.87
N PHE A 64 1.62 16.97 -13.67
CA PHE A 64 0.31 16.33 -13.79
C PHE A 64 0.43 14.95 -14.42
N GLU A 65 1.19 14.83 -15.52
CA GLU A 65 1.48 13.54 -16.17
C GLU A 65 2.17 12.57 -15.20
N ALA A 66 3.18 13.04 -14.46
CA ALA A 66 3.84 12.23 -13.45
C ALA A 66 2.86 11.75 -12.34
N ALA A 67 1.93 12.60 -11.91
CA ALA A 67 0.92 12.22 -10.93
C ALA A 67 -0.08 11.19 -11.48
N ALA A 68 -0.48 11.32 -12.75
CA ALA A 68 -1.35 10.36 -13.43
C ALA A 68 -0.67 8.99 -13.59
N LEU A 69 0.60 8.96 -14.02
CA LEU A 69 1.39 7.73 -14.11
C LEU A 69 1.60 7.08 -12.74
N ASN A 70 1.85 7.88 -11.69
CA ASN A 70 1.97 7.36 -10.33
C ASN A 70 0.66 6.74 -9.83
N TYR A 71 -0.48 7.37 -10.14
CA TYR A 71 -1.78 6.78 -9.82
C TYR A 71 -1.97 5.42 -10.51
N GLN A 72 -1.67 5.34 -11.81
CA GLN A 72 -1.75 4.09 -12.56
C GLN A 72 -0.84 3.00 -11.95
N LEU A 73 0.40 3.35 -11.61
CA LEU A 73 1.35 2.43 -10.98
C LEU A 73 0.83 1.87 -9.65
N VAL A 74 0.21 2.72 -8.82
CA VAL A 74 -0.37 2.29 -7.52
C VAL A 74 -1.52 1.32 -7.73
N VAL A 75 -2.40 1.59 -8.71
CA VAL A 75 -3.53 0.70 -9.03
C VAL A 75 -3.03 -0.64 -9.57
N ASP A 76 -2.11 -0.64 -10.53
CA ASP A 76 -1.54 -1.87 -11.11
C ASP A 76 -0.80 -2.69 -10.06
N SER A 77 -0.07 -2.03 -9.15
CA SER A 77 0.60 -2.70 -8.03
C SER A 77 -0.39 -3.33 -7.06
N ALA A 78 -1.50 -2.65 -6.76
CA ALA A 78 -2.54 -3.18 -5.87
C ALA A 78 -3.20 -4.43 -6.46
N ILE A 79 -3.54 -4.42 -7.75
CA ILE A 79 -4.09 -5.59 -8.45
C ILE A 79 -3.11 -6.76 -8.38
N LYS A 80 -1.84 -6.50 -8.71
CA LYS A 80 -0.78 -7.51 -8.68
C LYS A 80 -0.59 -8.11 -7.29
N GLU A 81 -0.67 -7.31 -6.23
CA GLU A 81 -0.55 -7.78 -4.84
C GLU A 81 -1.71 -8.72 -4.47
N VAL A 82 -2.94 -8.37 -4.84
CA VAL A 82 -4.11 -9.23 -4.62
C VAL A 82 -3.99 -10.55 -5.39
N ASP A 83 -3.61 -10.51 -6.66
CA ASP A 83 -3.44 -11.73 -7.46
C ASP A 83 -2.34 -12.65 -6.90
N THR A 84 -1.21 -12.06 -6.50
CA THR A 84 -0.08 -12.81 -5.94
C THR A 84 -0.47 -13.45 -4.60
N THR A 85 -1.20 -12.74 -3.74
CA THR A 85 -1.64 -13.26 -2.43
C THR A 85 -2.70 -14.35 -2.58
N LEU A 86 -3.67 -14.20 -3.48
CA LEU A 86 -4.67 -15.23 -3.78
C LEU A 86 -4.03 -16.49 -4.36
N PHE A 87 -3.09 -16.34 -5.30
CA PHE A 87 -2.34 -17.45 -5.85
C PHE A 87 -1.55 -18.19 -4.77
N ALA A 88 -0.85 -17.46 -3.91
CA ALA A 88 -0.11 -18.03 -2.79
C ALA A 88 -1.02 -18.77 -1.79
N TYR A 89 -2.21 -18.22 -1.51
CA TYR A 89 -3.21 -18.87 -0.68
C TYR A 89 -3.69 -20.20 -1.28
N GLY A 90 -4.08 -20.20 -2.57
CA GLY A 90 -4.48 -21.43 -3.27
C GLY A 90 -3.39 -22.50 -3.26
N ARG A 91 -2.14 -22.11 -3.52
CA ARG A 91 -0.98 -23.02 -3.45
C ARG A 91 -0.71 -23.54 -2.05
N SER A 92 -0.91 -22.72 -1.02
CA SER A 92 -0.74 -23.15 0.38
C SER A 92 -1.75 -24.23 0.78
N GLN A 93 -3.01 -24.09 0.33
CA GLN A 93 -4.08 -25.05 0.55
C GLN A 93 -3.81 -26.37 -0.17
N GLU A 94 -3.40 -26.31 -1.43
CA GLU A 94 -3.01 -27.51 -2.18
C GLU A 94 -1.84 -28.24 -1.51
N ASN A 95 -0.80 -27.50 -1.12
CA ASN A 95 0.35 -28.06 -0.41
C ASN A 95 -0.05 -28.73 0.91
N GLN A 96 -0.93 -28.10 1.70
CA GLN A 96 -1.43 -28.67 2.94
C GLN A 96 -2.11 -30.03 2.70
N VAL A 97 -2.96 -30.14 1.68
CA VAL A 97 -3.63 -31.40 1.32
C VAL A 97 -2.62 -32.48 0.93
N GLN A 98 -1.56 -32.14 0.18
CA GLN A 98 -0.53 -33.11 -0.20
C GLN A 98 0.29 -33.58 1.01
N ILE A 99 0.62 -32.68 1.93
CA ILE A 99 1.32 -33.03 3.17
C ILE A 99 0.44 -33.91 4.08
N ASP A 100 -0.87 -33.62 4.18
CA ASP A 100 -1.81 -34.45 4.92
C ASP A 100 -1.86 -35.88 4.39
N LYS A 101 -1.87 -36.05 3.05
CA LYS A 101 -1.76 -37.37 2.40
C LYS A 101 -0.44 -38.07 2.71
N ALA A 102 0.67 -37.33 2.69
CA ALA A 102 2.00 -37.87 3.01
C ALA A 102 2.09 -38.34 4.47
N VAL A 103 1.52 -37.59 5.42
CA VAL A 103 1.43 -37.99 6.83
C VAL A 103 0.62 -39.29 6.97
N PHE A 104 -0.52 -39.40 6.30
CA PHE A 104 -1.32 -40.62 6.32
C PHE A 104 -0.55 -41.83 5.75
N ALA A 105 0.17 -41.65 4.64
CA ALA A 105 1.01 -42.69 4.07
C ALA A 105 2.14 -43.12 5.03
N ALA A 106 2.77 -42.17 5.73
CA ALA A 106 3.81 -42.44 6.71
C ALA A 106 3.28 -43.17 7.95
N GLN A 107 2.07 -42.83 8.42
CA GLN A 107 1.41 -43.57 9.50
C GLN A 107 1.17 -45.04 9.11
N ASN A 108 0.72 -45.29 7.88
CA ASN A 108 0.58 -46.63 7.35
C ASN A 108 1.93 -47.37 7.26
N ALA A 109 3.01 -46.67 6.88
CA ALA A 109 4.35 -47.25 6.87
C ALA A 109 4.82 -47.65 8.27
N VAL A 110 4.56 -46.82 9.30
CA VAL A 110 4.84 -47.17 10.70
C VAL A 110 4.06 -48.41 11.13
N SER A 111 2.76 -48.49 10.83
CA SER A 111 1.93 -49.66 11.15
C SER A 111 2.42 -50.94 10.48
N LYS A 112 2.85 -50.86 9.22
CA LYS A 112 3.46 -51.97 8.48
C LYS A 112 4.79 -52.40 9.11
N ALA A 113 5.68 -51.46 9.41
CA ALA A 113 6.96 -51.75 10.05
C ALA A 113 6.76 -52.42 11.42
N GLN A 114 5.79 -51.96 12.23
CA GLN A 114 5.44 -52.60 13.50
C GLN A 114 4.95 -54.03 13.31
N SER A 115 4.15 -54.30 12.29
CA SER A 115 3.66 -55.65 11.98
C SER A 115 4.81 -56.58 11.57
N LEU A 116 5.72 -56.10 10.70
CA LEU A 116 6.89 -56.87 10.27
C LEU A 116 7.86 -57.14 11.42
N TYR A 117 8.06 -56.18 12.32
CA TYR A 117 8.87 -56.35 13.52
C TYR A 117 8.28 -57.40 14.46
N LYS A 118 6.96 -57.36 14.70
CA LYS A 118 6.26 -58.38 15.50
C LYS A 118 6.34 -59.78 14.87
N ALA A 119 6.44 -59.85 13.55
CA ALA A 119 6.65 -61.10 12.81
C ALA A 119 8.13 -61.54 12.75
N GLY A 120 9.06 -60.76 13.31
CA GLY A 120 10.50 -61.05 13.28
C GLY A 120 11.17 -60.86 11.91
N LEU A 121 10.51 -60.17 10.97
CA LEU A 121 10.98 -59.98 9.60
C LEU A 121 11.93 -58.79 9.43
N ILE A 122 11.92 -57.86 10.39
CA ILE A 122 12.80 -56.67 10.39
C ILE A 122 13.27 -56.37 11.83
N ASP A 123 14.35 -55.59 11.94
CA ASP A 123 14.83 -55.05 13.23
C ASP A 123 13.98 -53.86 13.70
N TYR A 124 13.94 -53.62 15.01
CA TYR A 124 13.30 -52.49 15.65
C TYR A 124 13.83 -51.14 15.16
N LEU A 125 15.10 -51.07 14.74
CA LEU A 125 15.67 -49.85 14.14
C LEU A 125 14.87 -49.39 12.91
N SER A 126 14.32 -50.32 12.13
CA SER A 126 13.47 -50.00 10.97
C SER A 126 12.13 -49.37 11.38
N VAL A 127 11.59 -49.77 12.54
CA VAL A 127 10.39 -49.15 13.13
C VAL A 127 10.68 -47.73 13.60
N LEU A 128 11.83 -47.53 14.25
CA LEU A 128 12.28 -46.20 14.69
C LEU A 128 12.52 -45.25 13.53
N ASP A 129 13.10 -45.72 12.42
CA ASP A 129 13.29 -44.91 11.23
C ASP A 129 11.95 -44.51 10.59
N ALA A 130 11.01 -45.46 10.45
CA ALA A 130 9.65 -45.15 9.98
C ALA A 130 8.96 -44.11 10.88
N GLN A 131 9.08 -44.23 12.21
CA GLN A 131 8.54 -43.25 13.15
C GLN A 131 9.24 -41.89 13.07
N ARG A 132 10.55 -41.87 12.78
CA ARG A 132 11.29 -40.62 12.56
C ARG A 132 10.77 -39.91 11.31
N GLN A 133 10.60 -40.62 10.20
CA GLN A 133 10.05 -40.05 8.96
C GLN A 133 8.63 -39.53 9.15
N GLU A 134 7.80 -40.27 9.87
CA GLU A 134 6.42 -39.89 10.19
C GLU A 134 6.35 -38.61 11.03
N ARG A 135 7.22 -38.47 12.03
CA ARG A 135 7.33 -37.23 12.83
C ARG A 135 7.79 -36.04 11.99
N LEU A 136 8.81 -36.21 11.14
CA LEU A 136 9.26 -35.15 10.22
C LEU A 136 8.13 -34.65 9.31
N LEU A 137 7.24 -35.55 8.87
CA LEU A 137 6.07 -35.18 8.09
C LEU A 137 4.99 -34.47 8.92
N ARG A 138 4.78 -34.85 10.18
CA ARG A 138 3.90 -34.10 11.10
C ARG A 138 4.41 -32.69 11.35
N ASP A 139 5.72 -32.50 11.51
CA ASP A 139 6.31 -31.16 11.67
C ASP A 139 6.04 -30.30 10.42
N ARG A 140 6.22 -30.88 9.22
CA ARG A 140 5.86 -30.22 7.95
C ARG A 140 4.37 -29.93 7.84
N GLN A 141 3.51 -30.79 8.37
CA GLN A 141 2.06 -30.57 8.40
C GLN A 141 1.71 -29.33 9.22
N ILE A 142 2.33 -29.16 10.39
CA ILE A 142 2.14 -27.98 11.23
C ILE A 142 2.64 -26.73 10.50
N ALA A 143 3.82 -26.80 9.87
CA ALA A 143 4.36 -25.69 9.09
C ALA A 143 3.44 -25.31 7.91
N ALA A 144 2.89 -26.30 7.19
CA ALA A 144 1.96 -26.06 6.08
C ALA A 144 0.65 -25.40 6.55
N ARG A 145 0.11 -25.84 7.70
CA ARG A 145 -1.06 -25.19 8.32
C ARG A 145 -0.78 -23.74 8.72
N LEU A 146 0.38 -23.48 9.31
CA LEU A 146 0.80 -22.12 9.65
C LEU A 146 0.92 -21.25 8.39
N GLN A 147 1.54 -21.77 7.33
CA GLN A 147 1.66 -21.07 6.05
C GLN A 147 0.29 -20.75 5.45
N SER A 148 -0.67 -21.67 5.51
CA SER A 148 -2.02 -21.38 5.02
C SER A 148 -2.73 -20.31 5.86
N ALA A 149 -2.60 -20.35 7.19
CA ALA A 149 -3.15 -19.31 8.07
C ALA A 149 -2.54 -17.93 7.78
N GLN A 150 -1.23 -17.85 7.57
CA GLN A 150 -0.54 -16.63 7.17
C GLN A 150 -1.02 -16.13 5.79
N ALA A 151 -1.21 -17.03 4.83
CA ALA A 151 -1.73 -16.67 3.52
C ALA A 151 -3.15 -16.12 3.59
N THR A 152 -4.01 -16.66 4.46
CA THR A 152 -5.36 -16.11 4.71
C THR A 152 -5.27 -14.66 5.22
N VAL A 153 -4.39 -14.40 6.19
CA VAL A 153 -4.18 -13.04 6.73
C VAL A 153 -3.61 -12.11 5.65
N ALA A 154 -2.70 -12.59 4.81
CA ALA A 154 -2.14 -11.81 3.71
C ALA A 154 -3.20 -11.41 2.67
N VAL A 155 -4.09 -12.34 2.30
CA VAL A 155 -5.23 -12.04 1.41
C VAL A 155 -6.14 -10.97 2.05
N GLN A 156 -6.48 -11.12 3.33
CA GLN A 156 -7.31 -10.15 4.05
C GLN A 156 -6.68 -8.75 4.04
N LYS A 157 -5.37 -8.66 4.23
CA LYS A 157 -4.63 -7.39 4.18
C LYS A 157 -4.62 -6.80 2.77
N ALA A 158 -4.38 -7.61 1.74
CA ALA A 158 -4.29 -7.15 0.35
C ALA A 158 -5.61 -6.57 -0.17
N ILE A 159 -6.75 -7.10 0.27
CA ILE A 159 -8.08 -6.56 -0.10
C ILE A 159 -8.51 -5.34 0.74
N GLY A 160 -7.65 -4.86 1.66
CA GLY A 160 -7.94 -3.70 2.51
C GLY A 160 -8.70 -4.01 3.80
N GLY A 161 -8.71 -5.28 4.25
CA GLY A 161 -9.24 -5.66 5.54
C GLY A 161 -8.34 -5.20 6.70
N ASN A 162 -8.93 -4.50 7.67
CA ASN A 162 -8.28 -4.04 8.90
C ASN A 162 -7.85 -5.20 9.81
#